data_AF-A0A9C9W4J1-F1
#
_entry.id   AF-A0A9C9W4J1-F1
#
_cell.length_a   1.000
_cell.length_b   1.000
_cell.length_c   1.000
_cell.angle_alpha   90.00
_cell.angle_beta   90.00
_cell.angle_gamma   90.00
#
_symmetry.space_group_name_H-M   'P 1'
#
loop_
_entity.id
_entity.type
_entity.pdbx_description
1 polymer ?
#
loop_
_entity_poly.entity_id
_entity_poly.type
_entity_poly.pdbx_seq_one_letter_code
_entity_poly.pdbx_strand_id
1 'polypeptide(L)'
;MSSGAVQGDAWYTRREGVERGPYTAAQMSRYILLGRVREGDELRPEDGEWGGLERWPQLIPEVMKLPDTEENRRKLRLARMRADERRPGDRRERQPWSLQHADRRSGRERRRPETAEEIRYRELRYGRPPSFPRSRLYPLLVGGLALLALGALFQRVW
;
A
#
# COMPACT_ATOMS: atom_id res chain seq x y z
N MET A 1 30.65 -7.29 24.01
CA MET A 1 29.72 -6.18 23.67
C MET A 1 28.56 -6.79 22.90
N SER A 2 27.46 -7.10 23.59
CA SER A 2 26.29 -7.76 22.98
C SER A 2 25.41 -6.70 22.32
N SER A 3 25.10 -6.90 21.05
CA SER A 3 24.25 -6.01 20.25
C SER A 3 22.80 -6.12 20.73
N GLY A 4 22.13 -4.97 20.81
CA GLY A 4 20.80 -4.82 21.42
C GLY A 4 19.66 -5.39 20.58
N ALA A 5 18.68 -5.92 21.29
CA ALA A 5 17.30 -6.00 20.83
C ALA A 5 16.44 -5.50 22.00
N VAL A 6 15.59 -4.52 21.71
CA VAL A 6 14.60 -3.99 22.64
C VAL A 6 13.71 -5.16 23.08
N GLN A 7 13.79 -5.55 24.35
CA GLN A 7 12.89 -6.51 24.97
C GLN A 7 11.47 -5.93 24.97
N GLY A 8 10.52 -6.70 24.42
CA GLY A 8 9.08 -6.48 24.55
C GLY A 8 8.45 -5.76 23.36
N ASP A 9 7.94 -6.54 22.39
CA ASP A 9 6.70 -6.25 21.62
C ASP A 9 6.43 -7.24 20.46
N ALA A 10 6.95 -8.47 20.52
CA ALA A 10 6.57 -9.51 19.57
C ALA A 10 5.22 -10.13 19.94
N TRP A 11 4.33 -10.22 18.95
CA TRP A 11 2.99 -10.78 19.05
C TRP A 11 2.82 -11.96 18.11
N TYR A 12 2.04 -12.93 18.55
CA TYR A 12 1.72 -14.13 17.82
C TYR A 12 0.21 -14.26 17.67
N THR A 13 -0.23 -14.86 16.57
CA THR A 13 -1.64 -15.18 16.32
C THR A 13 -1.81 -16.68 16.11
N ARG A 14 -2.92 -17.24 16.58
CA ARG A 14 -3.27 -18.64 16.39
C ARG A 14 -4.69 -18.76 15.86
N ARG A 15 -4.84 -19.51 14.77
CA ARG A 15 -6.13 -19.87 14.16
C ARG A 15 -6.07 -21.32 13.73
N GLU A 16 -7.06 -22.10 14.15
CA GLU A 16 -7.15 -23.54 13.79
C GLU A 16 -5.85 -24.30 14.13
N GLY A 17 -5.24 -23.98 15.28
CA GLY A 17 -3.98 -24.58 15.73
C GLY A 17 -2.72 -24.09 15.00
N VAL A 18 -2.84 -23.23 13.98
CA VAL A 18 -1.69 -22.69 13.24
C VAL A 18 -1.24 -21.37 13.86
N GLU A 19 -0.04 -21.39 14.45
CA GLU A 19 0.64 -20.22 14.98
C GLU A 19 1.35 -19.42 13.88
N ARG A 20 1.30 -18.09 13.97
CA ARG A 20 1.95 -17.16 13.03
C ARG A 20 2.54 -15.97 13.79
N GLY A 21 3.65 -15.44 13.28
CA GLY A 21 4.40 -14.34 13.88
C GLY A 21 5.91 -14.53 13.71
N PRO A 22 6.75 -13.78 14.43
CA PRO A 22 6.38 -12.67 15.32
C PRO A 22 5.91 -11.44 14.54
N TYR A 23 5.02 -10.67 15.15
CA TYR A 23 4.53 -9.40 14.63
C TYR A 23 4.75 -8.27 15.63
N THR A 24 4.95 -7.05 15.16
CA THR A 24 4.95 -5.89 16.04
C THR A 24 3.52 -5.52 16.45
N ALA A 25 3.36 -4.82 17.58
CA ALA A 25 2.05 -4.28 18.00
C ALA A 25 1.39 -3.45 16.89
N ALA A 26 2.18 -2.66 16.14
CA ALA A 26 1.71 -1.88 14.99
C ALA A 26 1.18 -2.76 13.85
N GLN A 27 1.84 -3.89 13.55
CA GLN A 27 1.33 -4.86 12.57
C GLN A 27 0.03 -5.51 13.06
N MET A 28 -0.08 -5.84 14.34
CA MET A 28 -1.31 -6.39 14.93
C MET A 28 -2.46 -5.43 14.88
N SER A 29 -2.26 -4.19 15.30
CA SER A 29 -3.27 -3.15 15.21
C SER A 29 -3.75 -2.94 13.77
N ARG A 30 -2.83 -2.98 12.79
CA ARG A 30 -3.17 -2.95 11.36
C ARG A 30 -3.98 -4.17 10.91
N TYR A 31 -3.62 -5.37 11.35
CA TYR A 31 -4.32 -6.60 10.96
C TYR A 31 -5.72 -6.67 11.56
N ILE A 32 -5.90 -6.20 12.79
CA ILE A 32 -7.21 -6.03 13.42
C ILE A 32 -8.05 -5.02 12.63
N LEU A 33 -7.49 -3.85 12.31
CA LEU A 33 -8.18 -2.80 11.53
C LEU A 33 -8.71 -3.30 10.18
N LEU A 34 -7.91 -4.14 9.52
CA LEU A 34 -8.22 -4.73 8.20
C LEU A 34 -9.04 -6.03 8.29
N GLY A 35 -9.39 -6.51 9.49
CA GLY A 35 -10.14 -7.75 9.69
C GLY A 35 -9.39 -9.03 9.32
N ARG A 36 -8.06 -9.00 9.32
CA ARG A 36 -7.19 -10.18 9.09
C ARG A 36 -7.12 -11.06 10.34
N VAL A 37 -7.09 -10.42 11.51
CA VAL A 37 -7.38 -11.04 12.81
C VAL A 37 -8.90 -11.01 13.00
N ARG A 38 -9.47 -12.18 13.27
CA ARG A 38 -10.91 -12.38 13.53
C ARG A 38 -11.16 -12.51 15.02
N GLU A 39 -12.42 -12.37 15.42
CA GLU A 39 -12.84 -12.47 16.83
C GLU A 39 -12.51 -13.83 17.46
N GLY A 40 -12.57 -14.92 16.68
CA GLY A 40 -12.19 -16.26 17.15
C GLY A 40 -10.69 -16.60 17.05
N ASP A 41 -9.83 -15.65 16.69
CA ASP A 41 -8.39 -15.86 16.69
C ASP A 41 -7.82 -15.60 18.09
N GLU A 42 -6.82 -16.39 18.47
CA GLU A 42 -6.10 -16.18 19.72
C GLU A 42 -4.83 -15.35 19.46
N LEU A 43 -4.49 -14.50 20.43
CA LEU A 43 -3.33 -13.61 20.42
C LEU A 43 -2.52 -13.84 21.68
N ARG A 44 -1.19 -13.76 21.55
CA ARG A 44 -0.24 -13.93 22.64
C ARG A 44 0.96 -12.99 22.45
N PRO A 45 1.42 -12.26 23.47
CA PRO A 45 2.73 -11.62 23.42
C PRO A 45 3.84 -12.68 23.53
N GLU A 46 5.10 -12.30 23.37
CA GLU A 46 6.23 -13.24 23.38
C GLU A 46 6.27 -14.15 24.62
N ASP A 47 6.09 -13.56 25.81
CA ASP A 47 6.16 -14.27 27.10
C ASP A 47 4.79 -14.37 27.81
N GLY A 48 3.68 -14.39 27.05
CA GLY A 48 2.33 -14.41 27.63
C GLY A 48 1.53 -15.67 27.36
N GLU A 49 0.25 -15.60 27.73
CA GLU A 49 -0.73 -16.66 27.48
C GLU A 49 -1.63 -16.32 26.30
N TRP A 50 -2.09 -17.37 25.60
CA TRP A 50 -3.08 -17.21 24.54
C TRP A 50 -4.39 -16.64 25.10
N GLY A 51 -5.01 -15.73 24.36
CA GLY A 51 -6.31 -15.18 24.71
C GLY A 51 -6.94 -14.45 23.52
N GLY A 52 -8.23 -14.14 23.62
CA GLY A 52 -8.93 -13.38 22.59
C GLY A 52 -8.47 -11.92 22.52
N LEU A 53 -8.98 -11.21 21.51
CA LEU A 53 -8.63 -9.81 21.25
C LEU A 53 -9.03 -8.88 22.41
N GLU A 54 -10.11 -9.20 23.12
CA GLU A 54 -10.63 -8.47 24.28
C GLU A 54 -9.63 -8.36 25.44
N ARG A 55 -8.71 -9.33 25.57
CA ARG A 55 -7.64 -9.30 26.59
C ARG A 55 -6.60 -8.23 26.31
N TRP A 56 -6.52 -7.75 25.07
CA TRP A 56 -5.47 -6.86 24.59
C TRP A 56 -6.03 -5.58 23.94
N PRO A 57 -6.77 -4.74 24.70
CA PRO A 57 -7.41 -3.53 24.17
C PRO A 57 -6.42 -2.49 23.62
N GLN A 58 -5.14 -2.56 23.98
CA GLN A 58 -4.07 -1.73 23.42
C GLN A 58 -3.78 -2.03 21.95
N LEU A 59 -4.11 -3.24 21.46
CA LEU A 59 -3.96 -3.58 20.05
C LEU A 59 -5.12 -3.04 19.20
N ILE A 60 -6.26 -2.75 19.81
CA ILE A 60 -7.45 -2.25 19.10
C ILE A 60 -7.20 -0.79 18.67
N PRO A 61 -7.23 -0.48 17.37
CA PRO A 61 -7.08 0.90 16.89
C PRO A 61 -8.14 1.83 17.49
N GLU A 62 -7.75 3.06 17.87
CA GLU A 62 -8.66 4.05 18.46
C GLU A 62 -9.91 4.31 17.61
N VAL A 63 -9.76 4.33 16.28
CA VAL A 63 -10.87 4.54 15.35
C VAL A 63 -11.97 3.45 15.44
N MET A 64 -11.63 2.25 15.94
CA MET A 64 -12.58 1.16 16.16
C MET A 64 -13.31 1.26 17.51
N LYS A 65 -12.81 2.08 18.43
CA LYS A 65 -13.42 2.31 19.76
C LYS A 65 -14.47 3.43 19.74
N LEU A 66 -14.55 4.19 18.64
CA LEU A 66 -15.48 5.29 18.48
C LEU A 66 -16.93 4.78 18.33
N PRO A 67 -17.94 5.54 18.80
CA PRO A 67 -19.36 5.17 18.64
C PRO A 67 -19.78 5.12 17.17
N ASP A 68 -20.78 4.31 16.84
CA ASP A 68 -21.26 4.10 15.46
C ASP A 68 -22.08 5.29 14.92
N THR A 69 -21.37 6.36 14.58
CA THR A 69 -21.91 7.53 13.88
C THR A 69 -21.46 7.51 12.41
N GLU A 70 -22.18 8.19 11.53
CA GLU A 70 -21.79 8.27 10.11
C GLU A 70 -20.39 8.88 9.92
N GLU A 71 -20.03 9.88 10.73
CA GLU A 71 -18.70 10.47 10.73
C GLU A 71 -17.62 9.45 11.13
N ASN A 72 -17.86 8.67 12.18
CA ASN A 72 -16.91 7.67 12.65
C ASN A 72 -16.79 6.48 11.69
N ARG A 73 -17.89 6.09 11.03
CA ARG A 73 -17.85 5.12 9.91
C ARG A 73 -16.98 5.61 8.75
N ARG A 74 -17.02 6.90 8.43
CA ARG A 74 -16.12 7.51 7.44
C ARG A 74 -14.66 7.48 7.91
N LYS A 75 -14.38 7.85 9.16
CA LYS A 75 -13.03 7.75 9.77
C LYS A 75 -12.49 6.32 9.70
N LEU A 76 -13.31 5.33 10.07
CA LEU A 76 -12.96 3.91 10.01
C LEU A 76 -12.67 3.46 8.58
N ARG A 77 -13.50 3.85 7.61
CA ARG A 77 -13.28 3.56 6.19
C ARG A 77 -11.95 4.14 5.69
N LEU A 78 -11.69 5.41 5.99
CA LEU A 78 -10.45 6.08 5.62
C LEU A 78 -9.21 5.45 6.28
N ALA A 79 -9.31 5.07 7.55
CA ALA A 79 -8.25 4.36 8.26
C ALA A 79 -7.95 3.01 7.59
N ARG A 80 -8.98 2.23 7.21
CA ARG A 80 -8.82 0.98 6.46
C ARG A 80 -8.16 1.19 5.10
N MET A 81 -8.59 2.21 4.34
CA MET A 81 -7.97 2.54 3.05
C MET A 81 -6.47 2.88 3.18
N ARG A 82 -6.10 3.62 4.23
CA ARG A 82 -4.69 3.96 4.52
C ARG A 82 -3.86 2.76 4.93
N ALA A 83 -4.41 1.92 5.80
CA ALA A 83 -3.78 0.72 6.31
C ALA A 83 -3.60 -0.37 5.24
N ASP A 84 -4.44 -0.39 4.21
CA ASP A 84 -4.31 -1.35 3.12
C ASP A 84 -3.04 -1.07 2.29
N GLU A 85 -2.22 -2.11 2.16
CA GLU A 85 -0.93 -2.08 1.45
C GLU A 85 -1.07 -2.57 0.00
N ARG A 86 -2.24 -3.11 -0.37
CA ARG A 86 -2.48 -3.66 -1.70
C ARG A 86 -2.33 -2.56 -2.74
N ARG A 87 -1.32 -2.70 -3.60
CA ARG A 87 -1.15 -1.83 -4.76
C ARG A 87 -2.21 -2.15 -5.81
N PRO A 88 -2.96 -1.16 -6.28
CA PRO A 88 -3.77 -1.33 -7.48
C PRO A 88 -2.87 -1.56 -8.69
N GLY A 89 -3.34 -2.34 -9.66
CA GLY A 89 -2.71 -2.43 -10.98
C GLY A 89 -1.59 -3.46 -11.17
N ASP A 90 -0.88 -3.92 -10.13
CA ASP A 90 0.32 -4.77 -10.33
C ASP A 90 0.01 -6.13 -11.00
N ARG A 91 -1.21 -6.67 -10.80
CA ARG A 91 -1.69 -7.86 -11.55
C ARG A 91 -2.41 -7.56 -12.86
N ARG A 92 -2.79 -6.30 -13.12
CA ARG A 92 -3.67 -5.93 -14.25
C ARG A 92 -2.92 -5.28 -15.41
N GLU A 93 -1.76 -4.66 -15.16
CA GLU A 93 -1.01 -3.93 -16.18
C GLU A 93 0.11 -4.73 -16.84
N ARG A 94 0.53 -5.87 -16.28
CA ARG A 94 1.66 -6.65 -16.83
C ARG A 94 1.34 -7.50 -18.06
N GLN A 95 0.08 -7.64 -18.45
CA GLN A 95 -0.25 -8.20 -19.76
C GLN A 95 -1.19 -7.25 -20.51
N PRO A 96 -0.79 -6.78 -21.71
CA PRO A 96 -1.75 -6.20 -22.62
C PRO A 96 -2.80 -7.27 -22.88
N TRP A 97 -4.05 -6.92 -22.59
CA TRP A 97 -5.22 -7.72 -22.86
C TRP A 97 -5.19 -8.17 -24.32
N SER A 98 -4.87 -9.43 -24.60
CA SER A 98 -5.19 -9.99 -25.91
C SER A 98 -6.70 -10.03 -26.02
N LEU A 99 -7.24 -9.51 -27.13
CA LEU A 99 -8.69 -9.47 -27.42
C LEU A 99 -9.36 -10.86 -27.36
N GLN A 100 -8.57 -11.92 -27.29
CA GLN A 100 -8.98 -13.33 -27.23
C GLN A 100 -9.51 -13.79 -25.86
N HIS A 101 -9.41 -12.97 -24.80
CA HIS A 101 -9.91 -13.30 -23.45
C HIS A 101 -11.17 -12.54 -23.02
N ALA A 102 -11.78 -11.76 -23.92
CA ALA A 102 -13.05 -11.04 -23.68
C ALA A 102 -14.19 -11.97 -23.26
N ASP A 103 -14.28 -13.14 -23.89
CA ASP A 103 -15.41 -14.05 -23.75
C ASP A 103 -15.47 -14.82 -22.42
N ARG A 104 -14.39 -14.82 -21.62
CA ARG A 104 -14.39 -15.51 -20.32
C ARG A 104 -15.03 -14.68 -19.20
N ARG A 105 -15.57 -13.50 -19.50
CA ARG A 105 -16.19 -12.57 -18.52
C ARG A 105 -17.73 -12.57 -18.56
N SER A 106 -18.37 -13.67 -18.96
CA SER A 106 -19.84 -13.81 -18.93
C SER A 106 -20.44 -14.07 -17.54
N GLY A 107 -19.61 -14.20 -16.50
CA GLY A 107 -20.08 -14.34 -15.12
C GLY A 107 -20.61 -13.01 -14.57
N ARG A 108 -21.72 -13.07 -13.83
CA ARG A 108 -22.23 -11.95 -13.00
C ARG A 108 -21.06 -11.36 -12.21
N GLU A 109 -20.75 -10.09 -12.44
CA GLU A 109 -19.63 -9.40 -11.76
C GLU A 109 -19.77 -9.59 -10.25
N ARG A 110 -18.81 -10.31 -9.66
CA ARG A 110 -18.81 -10.66 -8.23
C ARG A 110 -18.20 -9.54 -7.38
N ARG A 111 -17.62 -8.51 -8.00
CA ARG A 111 -17.03 -7.37 -7.29
C ARG A 111 -18.05 -6.26 -7.09
N ARG A 112 -18.05 -5.68 -5.89
CA ARG A 112 -18.74 -4.42 -5.62
C ARG A 112 -18.06 -3.31 -6.44
N PRO A 113 -18.83 -2.42 -7.10
CA PRO A 113 -18.25 -1.22 -7.70
C PRO A 113 -17.58 -0.38 -6.60
N GLU A 114 -16.33 0.02 -6.84
CA GLU A 114 -15.62 0.98 -5.97
C GLU A 114 -16.40 2.30 -5.95
N THR A 115 -16.45 2.95 -4.79
CA THR A 115 -17.05 4.27 -4.63
C THR A 115 -16.14 5.36 -5.19
N ALA A 116 -16.69 6.54 -5.55
CA ALA A 116 -15.90 7.66 -6.06
C ALA A 116 -14.78 8.10 -5.11
N GLU A 117 -14.99 7.99 -3.80
CA GLU A 117 -14.00 8.30 -2.77
C GLU A 117 -12.84 7.29 -2.77
N GLU A 118 -13.13 6.00 -2.92
CA GLU A 118 -12.11 4.94 -3.03
C GLU A 118 -11.27 5.11 -4.30
N ILE A 119 -11.91 5.44 -5.43
CA ILE A 119 -11.24 5.72 -6.70
C ILE A 119 -10.31 6.94 -6.55
N ARG A 120 -10.82 8.06 -6.01
CA ARG A 120 -10.02 9.27 -5.79
C ARG A 120 -8.85 9.03 -4.85
N TYR A 121 -9.07 8.32 -3.75
CA TYR A 121 -8.00 7.98 -2.81
C TYR A 121 -6.89 7.17 -3.48
N ARG A 122 -7.28 6.20 -4.31
CA ARG A 122 -6.37 5.36 -5.08
C ARG A 122 -5.52 6.18 -6.06
N GLU A 123 -6.14 7.09 -6.81
CA GLU A 123 -5.45 7.96 -7.76
C GLU A 123 -4.47 8.90 -7.06
N LEU A 124 -4.84 9.46 -5.90
CA LEU A 124 -3.93 10.30 -5.12
C LEU A 124 -2.74 9.52 -4.55
N ARG A 125 -2.94 8.25 -4.17
CA ARG A 125 -1.90 7.43 -3.52
C ARG A 125 -0.98 6.70 -4.51
N TYR A 126 -1.55 6.21 -5.60
CA TYR A 126 -0.87 5.34 -6.56
C TYR A 126 -0.96 5.83 -8.00
N GLY A 127 -1.52 7.04 -8.21
CA GLY A 127 -1.56 7.66 -9.53
C GLY A 127 -0.16 7.65 -10.12
N ARG A 128 -0.01 6.93 -11.23
CA ARG A 128 1.21 6.99 -12.01
C ARG A 128 1.33 8.45 -12.45
N PRO A 129 2.43 9.15 -12.15
CA PRO A 129 2.66 10.43 -12.81
C PRO A 129 2.53 10.16 -14.32
N PRO A 130 1.92 11.08 -15.10
CA PRO A 130 1.86 10.92 -16.53
C PRO A 130 3.28 10.59 -17.00
N SER A 131 3.42 9.51 -17.78
CA SER A 131 4.68 9.22 -18.42
C SER A 131 4.95 10.36 -19.40
N PHE A 132 5.62 11.41 -18.94
CA PHE A 132 6.13 12.43 -19.83
C PHE A 132 7.06 11.70 -20.79
N PRO A 133 6.76 11.66 -22.11
CA PRO A 133 7.75 11.19 -23.05
C PRO A 133 8.97 12.09 -22.84
N ARG A 134 10.14 11.50 -22.52
CA ARG A 134 11.42 12.22 -22.53
C ARG A 134 11.48 12.94 -23.87
N SER A 135 11.27 14.24 -23.86
CA SER A 135 11.16 15.02 -25.09
C SER A 135 12.46 14.89 -25.86
N ARG A 136 12.37 14.61 -27.15
CA ARG A 136 13.50 14.52 -28.09
C ARG A 136 14.15 15.90 -28.37
N LEU A 137 14.00 16.88 -27.46
CA LEU A 137 14.50 18.25 -27.63
C LEU A 137 15.91 18.46 -27.05
N TYR A 138 16.38 17.57 -26.18
CA TYR A 138 17.75 17.59 -25.65
C TYR A 138 18.86 17.56 -26.72
N PRO A 139 18.78 16.80 -27.84
CA PRO A 139 19.82 16.83 -28.87
C PRO A 139 19.90 18.16 -29.63
N LEU A 140 18.80 18.93 -29.73
CA LEU A 140 18.81 20.24 -30.40
C LEU A 140 19.48 21.31 -29.55
N LEU A 141 19.25 21.31 -28.23
CA LEU A 141 19.91 22.22 -27.30
C LEU A 141 21.42 21.92 -27.18
N VAL A 142 21.80 20.64 -27.15
CA VAL A 142 23.21 20.23 -27.12
C VAL A 142 23.90 20.51 -28.47
N GLY A 143 23.21 20.26 -29.59
CA GLY A 143 23.74 20.58 -30.93
C GLY A 143 23.96 22.08 -31.15
N GLY A 144 23.03 22.93 -30.68
CA GLY A 144 23.16 24.38 -30.78
C GLY A 144 24.35 24.93 -29.97
N LEU A 145 24.58 24.42 -28.75
CA LEU A 145 25.73 24.78 -27.92
C LEU A 145 27.07 24.34 -28.54
N ALA A 146 27.11 23.15 -29.14
CA ALA A 146 28.30 22.65 -29.82
C ALA A 146 28.66 23.49 -31.06
N LEU A 147 27.66 23.91 -31.85
CA LEU A 147 27.88 24.78 -33.02
C LEU A 147 28.36 26.18 -32.61
N LEU A 148 27.84 26.75 -31.53
CA LEU A 148 28.32 28.03 -31.00
C LEU A 148 29.77 27.94 -30.50
N ALA A 149 30.14 26.85 -29.83
CA ALA A 149 31.51 26.62 -29.39
C ALA A 149 32.49 26.44 -30.57
N LEU A 150 32.09 25.71 -31.61
CA LEU A 150 32.87 25.52 -32.83
C LEU A 150 33.05 26.82 -33.62
N GLY A 151 31.98 27.63 -33.74
CA GLY A 151 32.06 28.95 -34.37
C GLY A 151 33.00 29.91 -33.62
N ALA A 152 32.96 29.91 -32.29
CA ALA A 152 33.85 30.72 -31.45
C ALA A 152 35.33 30.30 -31.56
N LEU A 153 35.60 29.00 -31.76
CA LEU A 153 36.96 28.49 -32.01
C LEU A 153 37.45 28.84 -33.42
N PHE A 154 36.57 28.83 -34.43
CA PHE A 154 36.92 29.18 -35.81
C PHE A 154 37.27 30.67 -35.97
N GLN A 155 36.55 31.55 -35.26
CA GLN A 155 36.85 33.00 -35.20
C GLN A 155 38.17 33.33 -34.49
N ARG A 156 38.81 32.36 -33.83
CA ARG A 156 40.04 32.57 -33.04
C ARG A 156 41.31 32.08 -33.74
N VAL A 157 41.17 31.40 -34.86
CA VAL A 157 42.27 30.73 -35.60
C VAL A 157 42.57 31.42 -36.94
N TRP A 158 41.82 32.47 -37.30
CA TRP A 158 42.06 33.33 -38.47
C TRP A 158 42.11 34.80 -38.06
#